data_AF-A0A495NVV1-F1
#
_entry.id   AF-A0A495NVV1-F1
#
_cell.length_a   1.000
_cell.length_b   1.000
_cell.length_c   1.000
_cell.angle_alpha   90.00
_cell.angle_beta   90.00
_cell.angle_gamma   90.00
#
_symmetry.space_group_name_H-M   'P 1'
#
loop_
_entity.id
_entity.type
_entity.pdbx_description
1 polymer ?
#
loop_
_entity_poly.entity_id
_entity_poly.type
_entity_poly.pdbx_seq_one_letter_code
_entity_poly.pdbx_strand_id
1 'polypeptide(L)'
;MRKIKSKFQIIEIGKFRFYSGILIGFGYGFIINILLRLLTKTKDITYAIVDGNWTKFLNSELTFYNSFLIGLIAASIGFCFTTYIWMSNIKVKNRKEKLKTQYAQINAIFTFGIIFLVLLRFYQIYFQFNFDGFSLNLEEEYGIFLYFLPIYMFMNNWNNISRIYIVKQPLLISTMILILFGLVLS
;
A
#
# COMPACT_ATOMS: atom_id res chain seq x y z
N MET A 1 38.77 2.87 2.02
CA MET A 1 37.91 4.07 1.83
C MET A 1 36.45 3.72 2.08
N ARG A 2 35.77 4.37 3.03
CA ARG A 2 34.31 4.20 3.23
C ARG A 2 33.60 4.71 1.98
N LYS A 3 32.93 3.83 1.22
CA LYS A 3 32.07 4.25 0.11
C LYS A 3 30.95 5.13 0.65
N ILE A 4 30.96 6.40 0.27
CA ILE A 4 29.88 7.35 0.54
C ILE A 4 28.69 6.91 -0.31
N LYS A 5 27.53 6.66 0.32
CA LYS A 5 26.28 6.33 -0.40
C LYS A 5 25.89 7.50 -1.31
N SER A 6 25.39 7.21 -2.51
CA SER A 6 24.86 8.26 -3.38
C SER A 6 23.57 8.85 -2.81
N LYS A 7 23.29 10.11 -3.16
CA LYS A 7 22.05 10.79 -2.78
C LYS A 7 20.90 10.21 -3.61
N PHE A 8 19.72 10.07 -3.01
CA PHE A 8 18.52 9.70 -3.76
C PHE A 8 18.13 10.84 -4.70
N GLN A 9 18.45 10.71 -5.98
CA GLN A 9 18.22 11.73 -7.00
C GLN A 9 17.74 11.08 -8.31
N ILE A 10 16.99 11.84 -9.10
CA ILE A 10 16.43 11.40 -10.38
C ILE A 10 17.52 10.92 -11.35
N ILE A 11 18.71 11.55 -11.31
CA ILE A 11 19.84 11.20 -12.18
C ILE A 11 20.38 9.79 -11.85
N GLU A 12 20.48 9.46 -10.56
CA GLU A 12 21.00 8.18 -10.07
C GLU A 12 20.07 7.01 -10.40
N ILE A 13 18.74 7.21 -10.29
CA ILE A 13 17.72 6.19 -10.59
C ILE A 13 17.50 6.08 -12.12
N GLY A 14 17.59 7.22 -12.81
CA GLY A 14 17.25 7.41 -14.20
C GLY A 14 15.87 8.05 -14.36
N LYS A 15 15.79 9.16 -15.12
CA LYS A 15 14.57 9.96 -15.33
C LYS A 15 13.35 9.12 -15.69
N PHE A 16 13.47 8.25 -16.69
CA PHE A 16 12.36 7.40 -17.13
C PHE A 16 11.83 6.51 -16.01
N ARG A 17 12.71 5.80 -15.30
CA ARG A 17 12.32 4.90 -14.20
C ARG A 17 11.74 5.66 -13.02
N PHE A 18 12.27 6.85 -12.73
CA PHE A 18 11.77 7.67 -11.64
C PHE A 18 10.30 8.03 -11.87
N TYR A 19 10.00 8.63 -13.03
CA TYR A 19 8.65 9.07 -13.37
C TYR A 19 7.70 7.93 -13.71
N SER A 20 8.15 6.91 -14.44
CA SER A 20 7.31 5.73 -14.73
C SER A 20 6.99 4.95 -13.45
N GLY A 21 7.93 4.89 -12.50
CA GLY A 21 7.69 4.32 -11.17
C GLY A 21 6.57 5.01 -10.43
N ILE A 22 6.58 6.36 -10.41
CA ILE A 22 5.54 7.17 -9.78
C ILE A 22 4.19 6.96 -10.49
N LEU A 23 4.17 7.05 -11.83
CA LEU A 23 2.94 6.90 -12.62
C LEU A 23 2.31 5.52 -12.41
N ILE A 24 3.11 4.46 -12.48
CA ILE A 24 2.65 3.09 -12.26
C ILE A 24 2.20 2.90 -10.81
N GLY A 25 2.92 3.47 -9.84
CA GLY A 25 2.54 3.44 -8.43
C GLY A 25 1.18 4.08 -8.16
N PHE A 26 0.93 5.27 -8.69
CA PHE A 26 -0.38 5.92 -8.61
C PHE A 26 -1.48 5.10 -9.30
N GLY A 27 -1.20 4.58 -10.50
CA GLY A 27 -2.13 3.73 -11.23
C GLY A 27 -2.54 2.48 -10.44
N TYR A 28 -1.58 1.73 -9.91
CA TYR A 28 -1.88 0.57 -9.07
C TYR A 28 -2.55 0.95 -7.76
N GLY A 29 -2.16 2.07 -7.13
CA GLY A 29 -2.85 2.57 -5.94
C GLY A 29 -4.33 2.81 -6.22
N PHE A 30 -4.67 3.48 -7.31
CA PHE A 30 -6.05 3.72 -7.70
C PHE A 30 -6.82 2.41 -7.97
N ILE A 31 -6.24 1.48 -8.73
CA ILE A 31 -6.85 0.17 -9.04
C ILE A 31 -7.11 -0.61 -7.75
N ILE A 32 -6.15 -0.66 -6.83
CA ILE A 32 -6.28 -1.38 -5.56
C ILE A 32 -7.32 -0.72 -4.65
N ASN A 33 -7.41 0.61 -4.63
CA ASN A 33 -8.45 1.32 -3.88
C ASN A 33 -9.86 0.90 -4.36
N ILE A 34 -10.08 0.94 -5.68
CA ILE A 34 -11.34 0.50 -6.27
C ILE A 34 -11.61 -0.97 -5.93
N LEU A 35 -10.62 -1.84 -6.07
CA LEU A 35 -10.76 -3.26 -5.76
C LEU A 35 -11.19 -3.49 -4.30
N LEU A 36 -10.54 -2.84 -3.35
CA LEU A 36 -10.85 -2.97 -1.93
C LEU A 36 -12.26 -2.43 -1.59
N ARG A 37 -12.69 -1.32 -2.21
CA ARG A 37 -14.05 -0.79 -2.06
C ARG A 37 -15.12 -1.69 -2.68
N LEU A 38 -14.81 -2.30 -3.82
CA LEU A 38 -15.69 -3.29 -4.44
C LEU A 38 -15.82 -4.52 -3.54
N LEU A 39 -14.70 -4.99 -2.96
CA LEU A 39 -14.73 -6.06 -1.98
C LEU A 39 -15.65 -5.69 -0.82
N THR A 40 -15.48 -4.54 -0.16
CA THR A 40 -16.38 -4.17 0.94
C THR A 40 -17.86 -4.15 0.53
N LYS A 41 -18.19 -3.73 -0.71
CA LYS A 41 -19.58 -3.77 -1.19
C LYS A 41 -20.12 -5.18 -1.41
N THR A 42 -19.29 -6.20 -1.66
CA THR A 42 -19.79 -7.58 -1.78
C THR A 42 -20.35 -8.11 -0.47
N LYS A 43 -19.85 -7.60 0.67
CA LYS A 43 -20.45 -7.81 2.00
C LYS A 43 -21.90 -7.36 2.01
N ASP A 44 -22.15 -6.11 1.64
CA ASP A 44 -23.47 -5.50 1.69
C ASP A 44 -24.47 -6.16 0.72
N ILE A 45 -23.99 -6.59 -0.46
CA ILE A 45 -24.79 -7.38 -1.41
C ILE A 45 -25.23 -8.71 -0.78
N THR A 46 -24.32 -9.39 -0.07
CA THR A 46 -24.63 -10.69 0.53
C THR A 46 -25.66 -10.54 1.65
N TYR A 47 -25.57 -9.51 2.48
CA TYR A 47 -26.63 -9.20 3.46
C TYR A 47 -27.96 -8.89 2.79
N ALA A 48 -27.97 -8.07 1.74
CA ALA A 48 -29.21 -7.72 1.06
C ALA A 48 -29.91 -8.93 0.44
N ILE A 49 -29.14 -9.90 -0.08
CA ILE A 49 -29.68 -11.16 -0.61
C ILE A 49 -30.30 -12.01 0.51
N VAL A 50 -29.64 -12.11 1.68
CA VAL A 50 -30.10 -12.97 2.78
C VAL A 50 -31.27 -12.34 3.55
N ASP A 51 -31.17 -11.06 3.90
CA ASP A 51 -32.19 -10.35 4.68
C ASP A 51 -33.35 -9.83 3.80
N GLY A 52 -33.23 -9.93 2.47
CA GLY A 52 -34.20 -9.40 1.50
C GLY A 52 -34.29 -7.86 1.47
N ASN A 53 -33.45 -7.17 2.24
CA ASN A 53 -33.52 -5.72 2.41
C ASN A 53 -32.44 -4.99 1.59
N TRP A 54 -32.81 -4.60 0.37
CA TRP A 54 -31.95 -3.86 -0.57
C TRP A 54 -31.69 -2.40 -0.18
N THR A 55 -32.48 -1.82 0.73
CA THR A 55 -32.30 -0.42 1.16
C THR A 55 -30.99 -0.22 1.91
N LYS A 56 -30.56 -1.23 2.68
CA LYS A 56 -29.29 -1.22 3.42
C LYS A 56 -28.08 -1.26 2.49
N PHE A 57 -28.18 -1.97 1.36
CA PHE A 57 -27.15 -1.98 0.32
C PHE A 57 -27.03 -0.62 -0.38
N LEU A 58 -28.15 -0.02 -0.79
CA LEU A 58 -28.16 1.26 -1.50
C LEU A 58 -27.64 2.43 -0.66
N ASN A 59 -27.87 2.38 0.66
CA ASN A 59 -27.45 3.41 1.60
C ASN A 59 -26.16 3.06 2.37
N SER A 60 -25.48 1.97 2.01
CA SER A 60 -24.22 1.58 2.68
C SER A 60 -23.10 2.53 2.29
N GLU A 61 -22.73 3.43 3.20
CA GLU A 61 -21.56 4.29 3.07
C GLU A 61 -20.46 3.79 4.00
N LEU A 62 -19.23 3.74 3.47
CA LEU A 62 -18.05 3.44 4.28
C LEU A 62 -17.78 4.62 5.22
N THR A 63 -17.59 4.33 6.51
CA THR A 63 -17.13 5.34 7.47
C THR A 63 -15.81 5.94 7.00
N PHE A 64 -15.54 7.19 7.40
CA PHE A 64 -14.27 7.86 7.09
C PHE A 64 -13.07 7.01 7.52
N TYR A 65 -13.15 6.36 8.69
CA TYR A 65 -12.13 5.43 9.17
C TYR A 65 -11.80 4.33 8.15
N ASN A 66 -12.81 3.62 7.66
CA ASN A 66 -12.61 2.52 6.71
C ASN A 66 -12.14 3.03 5.35
N SER A 67 -12.72 4.12 4.86
CA SER A 67 -12.32 4.75 3.59
C SER A 67 -10.88 5.25 3.63
N PHE A 68 -10.46 5.89 4.72
CA PHE A 68 -9.09 6.37 4.90
C PHE A 68 -8.08 5.24 5.06
N LEU A 69 -8.43 4.19 5.80
CA LEU A 69 -7.62 2.98 5.89
C LEU A 69 -7.40 2.33 4.51
N ILE A 70 -8.48 2.17 3.72
CA ILE A 70 -8.40 1.65 2.35
C ILE A 70 -7.53 2.57 1.46
N GLY A 71 -7.69 3.89 1.58
CA GLY A 71 -6.86 4.89 0.89
C GLY A 71 -5.37 4.74 1.20
N LEU A 72 -5.01 4.60 2.48
CA LEU A 72 -3.63 4.43 2.92
C LEU A 72 -3.04 3.08 2.50
N ILE A 73 -3.79 1.97 2.59
CA ILE A 73 -3.36 0.66 2.11
C ILE A 73 -3.07 0.70 0.62
N ALA A 74 -3.98 1.29 -0.16
CA ALA A 74 -3.83 1.45 -1.59
C ALA A 74 -2.60 2.31 -1.94
N ALA A 75 -2.42 3.44 -1.27
CA ALA A 75 -1.26 4.32 -1.44
C ALA A 75 0.06 3.61 -1.13
N SER A 76 0.11 2.85 -0.02
CA SER A 76 1.28 2.08 0.37
C SER A 76 1.60 0.93 -0.59
N ILE A 77 0.58 0.25 -1.12
CA ILE A 77 0.76 -0.76 -2.17
C ILE A 77 1.28 -0.12 -3.47
N GLY A 78 0.72 1.02 -3.88
CA GLY A 78 1.24 1.81 -4.99
C GLY A 78 2.71 2.19 -4.82
N PHE A 79 3.12 2.51 -3.58
CA PHE A 79 4.52 2.78 -3.26
C PHE A 79 5.42 1.53 -3.34
N CYS A 80 4.91 0.33 -3.05
CA CYS A 80 5.65 -0.92 -3.32
C CYS A 80 5.99 -1.05 -4.82
N PHE A 81 5.04 -0.78 -5.72
CA PHE A 81 5.28 -0.81 -7.16
C PHE A 81 6.26 0.28 -7.62
N THR A 82 6.14 1.48 -7.05
CA THR A 82 7.09 2.58 -7.29
C THR A 82 8.51 2.14 -6.93
N THR A 83 8.66 1.56 -5.73
CA THR A 83 9.95 1.08 -5.21
C THR A 83 10.51 -0.05 -6.07
N TYR A 84 9.67 -0.99 -6.50
CA TYR A 84 10.06 -2.07 -7.41
C TYR A 84 10.67 -1.51 -8.70
N ILE A 85 10.04 -0.52 -9.32
CA ILE A 85 10.54 0.09 -10.56
C ILE A 85 11.81 0.90 -10.31
N TRP A 86 11.87 1.69 -9.24
CA TRP A 86 13.06 2.47 -8.90
C TRP A 86 14.29 1.57 -8.64
N MET A 87 14.09 0.39 -8.05
CA MET A 87 15.17 -0.53 -7.70
C MET A 87 15.58 -1.47 -8.85
N SER A 88 14.88 -1.45 -9.99
CA SER A 88 15.21 -2.24 -11.19
C SER A 88 16.50 -1.81 -11.93
N ASN A 89 17.42 -1.10 -11.26
CA ASN A 89 18.54 -0.45 -11.94
C ASN A 89 19.60 -1.45 -12.46
N ILE A 90 19.60 -1.61 -13.78
CA ILE A 90 20.53 -2.49 -14.52
C ILE A 90 21.96 -1.93 -14.58
N LYS A 91 22.17 -0.62 -14.36
CA LYS A 91 23.46 0.06 -14.59
C LYS A 91 24.45 -0.03 -13.41
N VAL A 92 24.11 -0.76 -12.35
CA VAL A 92 24.97 -0.90 -11.18
C VAL A 92 26.17 -1.79 -11.52
N LYS A 93 27.35 -1.16 -11.68
CA LYS A 93 28.60 -1.86 -12.05
C LYS A 93 29.15 -2.76 -10.92
N ASN A 94 28.87 -2.42 -9.66
CA ASN A 94 29.37 -3.17 -8.50
C ASN A 94 28.41 -4.31 -8.11
N ARG A 95 28.90 -5.55 -8.10
CA ARG A 95 28.13 -6.76 -7.72
C ARG A 95 27.43 -6.62 -6.35
N LYS A 96 28.11 -6.03 -5.35
CA LYS A 96 27.52 -5.87 -4.00
C LYS A 96 26.35 -4.88 -3.98
N GLU A 97 26.42 -3.82 -4.78
CA GLU A 97 25.35 -2.84 -4.90
C GLU A 97 24.19 -3.41 -5.72
N LYS A 98 24.49 -4.19 -6.78
CA LYS A 98 23.50 -4.88 -7.61
C LYS A 98 22.67 -5.86 -6.78
N LEU A 99 23.30 -6.61 -5.88
CA LEU A 99 22.58 -7.50 -4.97
C LEU A 99 21.65 -6.69 -4.05
N LYS A 100 22.12 -5.59 -3.45
CA LYS A 100 21.28 -4.75 -2.59
C LYS A 100 20.05 -4.18 -3.32
N THR A 101 20.21 -3.72 -4.57
CA THR A 101 19.09 -3.24 -5.38
C THR A 101 18.11 -4.36 -5.73
N GLN A 102 18.60 -5.55 -6.07
CA GLN A 102 17.75 -6.72 -6.32
C GLN A 102 16.99 -7.16 -5.08
N TYR A 103 17.66 -7.19 -3.91
CA TYR A 103 17.00 -7.46 -2.64
C TYR A 103 15.90 -6.44 -2.35
N ALA A 104 16.17 -5.14 -2.52
CA ALA A 104 15.15 -4.10 -2.33
C ALA A 104 13.96 -4.26 -3.28
N GLN A 105 14.23 -4.61 -4.54
CA GLN A 105 13.21 -4.86 -5.55
C GLN A 105 12.32 -6.06 -5.18
N ILE A 106 12.92 -7.21 -4.83
CA ILE A 106 12.18 -8.42 -4.41
C ILE A 106 11.40 -8.15 -3.14
N ASN A 107 11.99 -7.46 -2.16
CA ASN A 107 11.33 -7.15 -0.90
C ASN A 107 10.08 -6.28 -1.09
N ALA A 108 10.07 -5.36 -2.07
CA ALA A 108 8.91 -4.53 -2.36
C ALA A 108 7.71 -5.37 -2.81
N ILE A 109 7.92 -6.31 -3.74
CA ILE A 109 6.87 -7.25 -4.18
C ILE A 109 6.50 -8.22 -3.07
N PHE A 110 7.47 -8.74 -2.33
CA PHE A 110 7.22 -9.69 -1.24
C PHE A 110 6.37 -9.05 -0.12
N THR A 111 6.69 -7.81 0.26
CA THR A 111 5.92 -7.03 1.24
C THR A 111 4.50 -6.82 0.76
N PHE A 112 4.32 -6.45 -0.51
CA PHE A 112 3.00 -6.37 -1.13
C PHE A 112 2.25 -7.71 -1.05
N GLY A 113 2.88 -8.81 -1.49
CA GLY A 113 2.25 -10.13 -1.56
C GLY A 113 1.81 -10.66 -0.20
N ILE A 114 2.68 -10.59 0.83
CA ILE A 114 2.33 -11.03 2.19
C ILE A 114 1.15 -10.22 2.71
N ILE A 115 1.21 -8.89 2.59
CA ILE A 115 0.20 -8.04 3.20
C ILE A 115 -1.12 -8.16 2.46
N PHE A 116 -1.09 -8.32 1.14
CA PHE A 116 -2.29 -8.61 0.36
C PHE A 116 -2.93 -9.94 0.77
N LEU A 117 -2.14 -11.01 0.98
CA LEU A 117 -2.65 -12.29 1.48
C LEU A 117 -3.23 -12.19 2.89
N VAL A 118 -2.56 -11.44 3.77
CA VAL A 118 -3.04 -11.17 5.12
C VAL A 118 -4.38 -10.42 5.07
N LEU A 119 -4.48 -9.36 4.26
CA LEU A 119 -5.73 -8.61 4.06
C LEU A 119 -6.84 -9.48 3.50
N LEU A 120 -6.57 -10.35 2.53
CA LEU A 120 -7.57 -11.30 2.01
C LEU A 120 -8.09 -12.23 3.10
N ARG A 121 -7.21 -12.75 3.96
CA ARG A 121 -7.61 -13.63 5.05
C ARG A 121 -8.39 -12.89 6.13
N PHE A 122 -7.96 -11.69 6.51
CA PHE A 122 -8.69 -10.83 7.43
C PHE A 122 -10.07 -10.48 6.87
N TYR A 123 -10.16 -10.18 5.57
CA TYR A 123 -11.42 -9.88 4.90
C TYR A 123 -12.38 -11.08 4.94
N GLN A 124 -11.86 -12.29 4.68
CA GLN A 124 -12.65 -13.52 4.77
C GLN A 124 -13.19 -13.76 6.19
N ILE A 125 -12.34 -13.61 7.21
CA ILE A 125 -12.73 -13.77 8.62
C ILE A 125 -13.78 -12.71 8.99
N TYR A 126 -13.50 -11.46 8.67
CA TYR A 126 -14.40 -10.34 8.90
C TYR A 126 -15.78 -10.58 8.26
N PHE A 127 -15.81 -11.03 7.02
CA PHE A 127 -17.04 -11.35 6.31
C PHE A 127 -17.82 -12.49 6.99
N GLN A 128 -17.14 -13.58 7.36
CA GLN A 128 -17.76 -14.75 7.99
C GLN A 128 -18.39 -14.41 9.34
N PHE A 129 -17.66 -13.71 10.22
CA PHE A 129 -18.18 -13.35 11.54
C PHE A 129 -19.39 -12.43 11.47
N ASN A 130 -19.35 -11.43 10.60
CA ASN A 130 -20.52 -10.57 10.39
C ASN A 130 -21.72 -11.39 9.89
N PHE A 131 -21.48 -12.40 9.04
CA PHE A 131 -22.55 -13.19 8.43
C PHE A 131 -23.23 -14.09 9.47
N ASP A 132 -22.46 -14.63 10.40
CA ASP A 132 -22.95 -15.43 11.53
C ASP A 132 -23.66 -14.57 12.61
N GLY A 133 -23.89 -13.28 12.35
CA GLY A 133 -24.62 -12.36 13.23
C GLY A 133 -23.75 -11.59 14.23
N PHE A 134 -22.41 -11.77 14.21
CA PHE A 134 -21.51 -10.99 15.06
C PHE A 134 -21.15 -9.66 14.39
N SER A 135 -21.64 -8.54 14.91
CA SER A 135 -21.30 -7.20 14.38
C SER A 135 -19.87 -6.79 14.75
N LEU A 136 -18.87 -7.27 14.01
CA LEU A 136 -17.49 -6.79 14.15
C LEU A 136 -17.37 -5.41 13.50
N ASN A 137 -17.08 -4.39 14.31
CA ASN A 137 -16.72 -3.05 13.84
C ASN A 137 -15.19 -2.87 13.93
N LEU A 138 -14.52 -2.74 12.79
CA LEU A 138 -13.05 -2.63 12.72
C LEU A 138 -12.52 -1.43 13.52
N GLU A 139 -13.27 -0.33 13.55
CA GLU A 139 -12.90 0.88 14.27
C GLU A 139 -12.94 0.67 15.79
N GLU A 140 -13.98 0.01 16.29
CA GLU A 140 -14.14 -0.26 17.73
C GLU A 140 -13.15 -1.32 18.23
N GLU A 141 -12.89 -2.36 17.43
CA GLU A 141 -12.06 -3.48 17.85
C GLU A 141 -10.56 -3.23 17.70
N TYR A 142 -10.16 -2.56 16.63
CA TYR A 142 -8.75 -2.38 16.29
C TYR A 142 -8.29 -0.93 16.29
N GLY A 143 -9.21 0.05 16.22
CA GLY A 143 -8.90 1.47 16.33
C GLY A 143 -7.68 1.88 15.52
N ILE A 144 -6.69 2.51 16.17
CA ILE A 144 -5.50 2.99 15.46
C ILE A 144 -4.57 1.88 14.94
N PHE A 145 -4.70 0.64 15.47
CA PHE A 145 -3.73 -0.43 15.18
C PHE A 145 -3.73 -0.86 13.71
N LEU A 146 -4.87 -0.81 13.02
CA LEU A 146 -4.94 -1.16 11.60
C LEU A 146 -4.15 -0.19 10.71
N TYR A 147 -3.97 1.07 11.12
CA TYR A 147 -3.15 2.03 10.38
C TYR A 147 -1.66 1.73 10.43
N PHE A 148 -1.18 0.91 11.37
CA PHE A 148 0.23 0.51 11.38
C PHE A 148 0.60 -0.36 10.17
N LEU A 149 -0.36 -1.08 9.59
CA LEU A 149 -0.11 -1.93 8.43
C LEU A 149 0.32 -1.13 7.19
N PRO A 150 -0.43 -0.13 6.69
CA PRO A 150 0.03 0.71 5.58
C PRO A 150 1.29 1.52 5.93
N ILE A 151 1.44 1.98 7.18
CA ILE A 151 2.65 2.70 7.62
C ILE A 151 3.88 1.78 7.54
N TYR A 152 3.76 0.55 8.03
CA TYR A 152 4.82 -0.45 7.99
C TYR A 152 5.25 -0.76 6.55
N MET A 153 4.29 -0.94 5.63
CA MET A 153 4.58 -1.14 4.20
C MET A 153 5.44 -0.03 3.63
N PHE A 154 5.00 1.21 3.86
CA PHE A 154 5.67 2.39 3.35
C PHE A 154 7.08 2.53 3.94
N MET A 155 7.20 2.39 5.25
CA MET A 155 8.48 2.50 5.96
C MET A 155 9.44 1.37 5.60
N ASN A 156 8.95 0.15 5.38
CA ASN A 156 9.79 -0.97 4.97
C ASN A 156 10.42 -0.73 3.58
N ASN A 157 9.64 -0.21 2.63
CA ASN A 157 10.16 0.18 1.33
C ASN A 157 11.22 1.28 1.44
N TRP A 158 10.99 2.31 2.24
CA TRP A 158 11.98 3.35 2.49
C TRP A 158 13.23 2.84 3.20
N ASN A 159 13.09 1.91 4.13
CA ASN A 159 14.22 1.25 4.78
C ASN A 159 15.09 0.55 3.73
N ASN A 160 14.49 -0.16 2.78
CA ASN A 160 15.20 -0.81 1.68
C ASN A 160 15.92 0.20 0.77
N ILE A 161 15.28 1.32 0.42
CA ILE A 161 15.90 2.40 -0.36
C ILE A 161 17.07 3.04 0.42
N SER A 162 16.92 3.27 1.73
CA SER A 162 17.93 3.91 2.58
C SER A 162 19.22 3.09 2.74
N ARG A 163 19.14 1.77 2.52
CA ARG A 163 20.31 0.88 2.50
C ARG A 163 21.21 1.15 1.29
N ILE A 164 20.65 1.74 0.22
CA ILE A 164 21.32 2.02 -1.05
C ILE A 164 21.64 3.52 -1.16
N TYR A 165 20.67 4.39 -0.88
CA TYR A 165 20.77 5.84 -1.06
C TYR A 165 20.63 6.62 0.26
N ILE A 166 21.03 7.89 0.25
CA ILE A 166 20.69 8.85 1.31
C ILE A 166 19.31 9.45 1.03
N VAL A 167 18.35 9.30 1.96
CA VAL A 167 16.91 9.48 1.69
C VAL A 167 16.18 10.54 2.53
N LYS A 168 16.87 11.35 3.35
CA LYS A 168 16.22 12.22 4.36
C LYS A 168 15.09 13.12 3.80
N GLN A 169 15.34 13.88 2.74
CA GLN A 169 14.34 14.79 2.15
C GLN A 169 13.26 14.04 1.34
N PRO A 170 13.60 13.10 0.44
CA PRO A 170 12.59 12.34 -0.30
C PRO A 170 11.62 11.57 0.59
N LEU A 171 12.09 11.03 1.72
CA LEU A 171 11.25 10.37 2.72
C LEU A 171 10.12 11.31 3.16
N LEU A 172 10.45 12.48 3.70
CA LEU A 172 9.48 13.45 4.23
C LEU A 172 8.45 13.87 3.17
N ILE A 173 8.93 14.19 1.95
CA ILE A 173 8.05 14.58 0.84
C ILE A 173 7.09 13.45 0.49
N SER A 174 7.59 12.22 0.37
CA SER A 174 6.75 11.07 0.05
C SER A 174 5.77 10.70 1.17
N THR A 175 6.11 10.95 2.44
CA THR A 175 5.18 10.75 3.56
C THR A 175 4.01 11.72 3.47
N MET A 176 4.26 12.98 3.12
CA MET A 176 3.19 13.96 2.87
C MET A 176 2.32 13.52 1.68
N ILE A 177 2.94 13.06 0.58
CA ILE A 177 2.21 12.55 -0.58
C ILE A 177 1.35 11.33 -0.20
N LEU A 178 1.87 10.42 0.62
CA LEU A 178 1.13 9.24 1.08
C LEU A 178 -0.15 9.63 1.83
N ILE A 179 -0.04 10.57 2.77
CA ILE A 179 -1.18 11.05 3.58
C ILE A 179 -2.19 11.77 2.69
N LEU A 180 -1.73 12.70 1.84
CA LEU A 180 -2.60 13.45 0.93
C LEU A 180 -3.30 12.52 -0.06
N PHE A 181 -2.58 11.55 -0.63
CA PHE A 181 -3.17 10.59 -1.56
C PHE A 181 -4.17 9.67 -0.84
N GLY A 182 -3.87 9.26 0.40
CA GLY A 182 -4.82 8.53 1.25
C GLY A 182 -6.11 9.31 1.51
N LEU A 183 -6.01 10.62 1.77
CA LEU A 183 -7.16 11.52 1.97
C LEU A 183 -7.95 11.78 0.69
N VAL A 184 -7.29 11.87 -0.47
CA VAL A 184 -7.97 12.02 -1.76
C VAL A 184 -8.71 10.73 -2.14
N LEU A 185 -8.17 9.58 -1.76
CA LEU A 185 -8.73 8.27 -2.01
C LEU A 185 -9.74 7.80 -0.96
N SER A 186 -9.96 8.56 0.12
CA SER A 186 -10.92 8.25 1.19
C SER A 186 -12.27 8.88 0.91
#